data_AF-A0A523J786-F1
#
_entry.id   AF-A0A523J786-F1
#
_cell.length_a   1.000
_cell.length_b   1.000
_cell.length_c   1.000
_cell.angle_alpha   90.00
_cell.angle_beta   90.00
_cell.angle_gamma   90.00
#
_symmetry.space_group_name_H-M   'P 1'
#
loop_
_entity.id
_entity.type
_entity.pdbx_description
1 polymer ?
#
loop_
_entity_poly.entity_id
_entity_poly.type
_entity_poly.pdbx_seq_one_letter_code
_entity_poly.pdbx_strand_id
1 'polypeptide(L)'
;MKDFKLAPAEKFFYPIILLLIFLGMWGSENYPQIFKDYYLLILPWPTFLAMFLCGLLYVYRAFLLRPFRLDGFCYSMILQGVLFFIFSLLNVFWGLDELKKVYTGNFRGDLVTVITVYYLLTKLLYKFSAQGKKIIDKLALPVPKTFQIILFGISALLPFWPNGWEIFKFSASWFLFLMVWNPYNRNIFSRASLER
;
A
#
# COMPACT_ATOMS: atom_id res chain seq x y z
N MET A 1 -18.81 -10.03 -12.27
CA MET A 1 -17.78 -8.98 -12.06
C MET A 1 -17.80 -8.44 -10.63
N LYS A 2 -17.48 -9.24 -9.59
CA LYS A 2 -17.43 -8.74 -8.20
C LYS A 2 -16.14 -7.94 -7.91
N ASP A 3 -15.05 -8.24 -8.60
CA ASP A 3 -13.72 -7.62 -8.40
C ASP A 3 -13.67 -6.12 -8.72
N PHE A 4 -14.57 -5.60 -9.56
CA PHE A 4 -14.58 -4.20 -9.99
C PHE A 4 -15.53 -3.30 -9.17
N LYS A 5 -16.26 -3.87 -8.19
CA LYS A 5 -17.16 -3.06 -7.36
C LYS A 5 -16.35 -2.28 -6.32
N LEU A 6 -16.21 -0.98 -6.55
CA LEU A 6 -15.57 -0.05 -5.61
C LEU A 6 -16.45 0.21 -4.38
N ALA A 7 -15.86 0.17 -3.20
CA ALA A 7 -16.48 0.68 -1.98
C ALA A 7 -16.61 2.21 -2.04
N PRO A 8 -17.52 2.82 -1.26
CA PRO A 8 -17.67 4.27 -1.21
C PRO A 8 -16.36 5.02 -0.93
N ALA A 9 -15.56 4.54 0.03
CA ALA A 9 -14.25 5.12 0.33
C ALA A 9 -13.29 5.03 -0.87
N GLU A 10 -13.23 3.89 -1.54
CA GLU A 10 -12.39 3.71 -2.75
C GLU A 10 -12.79 4.69 -3.86
N LYS A 11 -14.09 4.92 -4.08
CA LYS A 11 -14.58 5.89 -5.06
C LYS A 11 -14.14 7.33 -4.77
N PHE A 12 -13.91 7.65 -3.50
CA PHE A 12 -13.44 8.96 -3.07
C PHE A 12 -11.91 9.06 -3.12
N PHE A 13 -11.20 8.08 -2.57
CA PHE A 13 -9.74 8.12 -2.48
C PHE A 13 -9.03 7.93 -3.83
N TYR A 14 -9.53 7.06 -4.72
CA TYR A 14 -8.84 6.82 -6.00
C TYR A 14 -8.71 8.09 -6.86
N PRO A 15 -9.78 8.86 -7.12
CA PRO A 15 -9.67 10.11 -7.85
C PRO A 15 -8.71 11.10 -7.20
N ILE A 16 -8.70 11.19 -5.86
CA ILE A 16 -7.78 12.08 -5.13
C ILE A 16 -6.33 11.65 -5.31
N ILE A 17 -6.03 10.35 -5.15
CA ILE A 17 -4.68 9.83 -5.35
C ILE A 17 -4.23 10.07 -6.78
N LEU A 18 -5.08 9.80 -7.78
CA LEU A 18 -4.77 10.03 -9.19
C LEU A 18 -4.52 11.51 -9.47
N LEU A 19 -5.37 12.41 -8.95
CA LEU A 19 -5.19 13.86 -9.07
C LEU A 19 -3.85 14.31 -8.49
N LEU A 20 -3.48 13.81 -7.31
CA LEU A 20 -2.20 14.14 -6.67
C LEU A 20 -1.00 13.60 -7.48
N ILE A 21 -1.12 12.41 -8.07
CA ILE A 21 -0.12 11.87 -9.00
C ILE A 21 0.03 12.78 -10.21
N PHE A 22 -1.07 13.17 -10.86
CA PHE A 22 -1.04 14.06 -12.02
C PHE A 22 -0.45 15.44 -11.68
N LEU A 23 -0.84 16.04 -10.56
CA LEU A 23 -0.28 17.30 -10.09
C LEU A 23 1.22 17.17 -9.77
N GLY A 24 1.64 16.05 -9.17
CA GLY A 24 3.03 15.75 -8.91
C GLY A 24 3.84 15.63 -10.20
N MET A 25 3.32 14.92 -11.21
CA MET A 25 3.98 14.77 -12.52
C MET A 25 4.09 16.12 -13.23
N TRP A 26 2.98 16.85 -13.32
CA TRP A 26 2.93 18.17 -13.95
C TRP A 26 3.85 19.17 -13.27
N GLY A 27 3.88 19.19 -11.92
CA GLY A 27 4.76 20.05 -11.15
C GLY A 27 6.24 19.68 -11.31
N SER A 28 6.56 18.39 -11.35
CA SER A 28 7.93 17.90 -11.56
C SER A 28 8.49 18.33 -12.92
N GLU A 29 7.65 18.35 -13.96
CA GLU A 29 8.04 18.72 -15.32
C GLU A 29 8.16 20.24 -15.52
N ASN A 30 7.17 21.01 -15.05
CA ASN A 30 7.13 22.46 -15.29
C ASN A 30 7.99 23.26 -14.28
N TYR A 31 8.17 22.74 -13.07
CA TYR A 31 8.83 23.46 -11.97
C TYR A 31 9.81 22.56 -11.20
N PRO A 32 10.84 22.01 -11.86
CA PRO A 32 11.72 20.99 -11.28
C PRO A 32 12.45 21.47 -10.01
N GLN A 33 12.80 22.75 -9.92
CA GLN A 33 13.48 23.30 -8.75
C GLN A 33 12.55 23.39 -7.54
N ILE A 34 11.34 23.93 -7.73
CA ILE A 34 10.30 23.99 -6.67
C ILE A 34 9.92 22.58 -6.21
N PHE A 35 9.83 21.65 -7.15
CA PHE A 35 9.54 20.25 -6.84
C PHE A 35 10.63 19.65 -5.93
N LYS A 36 11.91 19.86 -6.25
CA LYS A 36 13.02 19.37 -5.44
C LYS A 36 13.09 20.02 -4.06
N ASP A 37 12.87 21.32 -3.98
CA ASP A 37 13.08 22.07 -2.75
C ASP A 37 11.92 21.94 -1.75
N TYR A 38 10.69 21.78 -2.24
CA TYR A 38 9.49 21.76 -1.39
C TYR A 38 8.73 20.45 -1.47
N TYR A 39 8.47 19.95 -2.69
CA TYR A 39 7.58 18.80 -2.86
C TYR A 39 8.22 17.52 -2.30
N LEU A 40 9.53 17.35 -2.46
CA LEU A 40 10.27 16.23 -1.85
C LEU A 40 10.29 16.26 -0.31
N LEU A 41 10.12 17.42 0.30
CA LEU A 41 10.02 17.53 1.76
C LEU A 41 8.61 17.16 2.27
N ILE A 42 7.59 17.43 1.45
CA ILE A 42 6.18 17.25 1.83
C ILE A 42 5.70 15.83 1.52
N LEU A 43 6.09 15.25 0.39
CA LEU A 43 5.59 13.96 -0.11
C LEU A 43 5.87 12.74 0.80
N PRO A 44 6.96 12.69 1.57
CA PRO A 44 7.17 11.62 2.55
C PRO A 44 6.07 11.56 3.62
N TRP A 45 5.45 12.68 3.99
CA TRP A 45 4.44 12.71 5.06
C TRP A 45 3.14 11.99 4.71
N PRO A 46 2.52 12.21 3.53
CA PRO A 46 1.40 11.37 3.08
C PRO A 46 1.77 9.89 2.92
N THR A 47 3.01 9.59 2.53
CA THR A 47 3.50 8.21 2.39
C THR A 47 3.61 7.53 3.76
N PHE A 48 4.20 8.23 4.73
CA PHE A 48 4.21 7.87 6.15
C PHE A 48 2.79 7.62 6.65
N LEU A 49 1.88 8.57 6.41
CA LEU A 49 0.50 8.49 6.87
C LEU A 49 -0.20 7.24 6.33
N ALA A 50 -0.08 6.94 5.04
CA ALA A 50 -0.69 5.75 4.45
C ALA A 50 -0.16 4.44 5.10
N MET A 51 1.16 4.34 5.30
CA MET A 51 1.78 3.18 5.95
C MET A 51 1.41 3.07 7.44
N PHE A 52 1.34 4.19 8.14
CA PHE A 52 0.92 4.26 9.53
C PHE A 52 -0.54 3.82 9.68
N LEU A 53 -1.42 4.27 8.79
CA LEU A 53 -2.81 3.85 8.76
C LEU A 53 -2.96 2.36 8.42
N CYS A 54 -2.11 1.77 7.57
CA CYS A 54 -2.05 0.31 7.39
C CYS A 54 -1.78 -0.37 8.74
N GLY A 55 -0.76 0.09 9.47
CA GLY A 55 -0.40 -0.42 10.79
C GLY A 55 -1.58 -0.40 11.77
N LEU A 56 -2.23 0.76 11.88
CA LEU A 56 -3.43 0.94 12.72
C LEU A 56 -4.57 0.00 12.34
N LEU A 57 -4.86 -0.16 11.04
CA LEU A 57 -5.93 -1.04 10.58
C LEU A 57 -5.70 -2.50 10.95
N TYR A 58 -4.48 -3.00 10.81
CA TYR A 58 -4.14 -4.37 11.19
C TYR A 58 -4.36 -4.59 12.69
N VAL A 59 -3.82 -3.69 13.51
CA VAL A 59 -3.95 -3.77 14.97
C VAL A 59 -5.41 -3.66 15.40
N TYR A 60 -6.13 -2.68 14.85
CA TYR A 60 -7.56 -2.49 15.11
C TYR A 60 -8.38 -3.74 14.78
N ARG A 61 -8.16 -4.34 13.59
CA ARG A 61 -8.87 -5.55 13.18
C ARG A 61 -8.48 -6.77 14.00
N ALA A 62 -7.23 -6.89 14.42
CA ALA A 62 -6.79 -7.97 15.29
C ALA A 62 -7.58 -7.95 16.62
N PHE A 63 -7.70 -6.77 17.24
CA PHE A 63 -8.51 -6.60 18.45
C PHE A 63 -10.00 -6.86 18.19
N LEU A 64 -10.53 -6.36 17.08
CA LEU A 64 -11.95 -6.52 16.73
C LEU A 64 -12.34 -8.00 16.49
N LEU A 65 -11.43 -8.77 15.89
CA LEU A 65 -11.67 -10.16 15.45
C LEU A 65 -11.18 -11.20 16.46
N ARG A 66 -10.45 -10.81 17.51
CA ARG A 66 -9.91 -11.72 18.54
C ARG A 66 -10.93 -12.71 19.11
N PRO A 67 -12.20 -12.33 19.40
CA PRO A 67 -13.19 -13.29 19.91
C PRO A 67 -13.65 -14.34 18.91
N PHE A 68 -13.39 -14.14 17.61
CA PHE A 68 -13.99 -14.93 16.52
C PHE A 68 -12.98 -15.68 15.65
N ARG A 69 -11.68 -15.42 15.83
CA ARG A 69 -10.61 -15.97 14.99
C ARG A 69 -9.54 -16.62 15.86
N LEU A 70 -8.83 -17.59 15.28
CA LEU A 70 -7.71 -18.25 15.94
C LEU A 70 -6.62 -17.23 16.33
N ASP A 71 -5.96 -17.49 17.46
CA ASP A 71 -4.91 -16.61 17.96
C ASP A 71 -3.79 -16.38 16.94
N GLY A 72 -3.39 -17.42 16.18
CA GLY A 72 -2.38 -17.31 15.13
C GLY A 72 -2.72 -16.31 14.03
N PHE A 73 -4.00 -16.17 13.67
CA PHE A 73 -4.47 -15.17 12.71
C PHE A 73 -4.27 -13.76 13.30
N CYS A 74 -4.67 -13.56 14.56
CA CYS A 74 -4.55 -12.28 15.25
C CYS A 74 -3.08 -11.88 15.48
N TYR A 75 -2.22 -12.83 15.87
CA TYR A 75 -0.78 -12.60 15.99
C TYR A 75 -0.15 -12.18 14.66
N SER A 76 -0.55 -12.83 13.56
CA SER A 76 -0.06 -12.44 12.23
C SER A 76 -0.48 -11.02 11.85
N MET A 77 -1.71 -10.62 12.18
CA MET A 77 -2.16 -9.23 11.96
C MET A 77 -1.36 -8.24 12.81
N ILE A 78 -1.15 -8.51 14.10
CA ILE A 78 -0.36 -7.64 14.98
C ILE A 78 1.07 -7.50 14.45
N LEU A 79 1.69 -8.62 14.05
CA LEU A 79 3.04 -8.62 13.46
C LEU A 79 3.09 -7.74 12.21
N GLN A 80 2.14 -7.90 11.29
CA GLN A 80 2.03 -7.05 10.10
C GLN A 80 1.86 -5.58 10.47
N GLY A 81 1.01 -5.29 11.45
CA GLY A 81 0.80 -3.93 11.97
C GLY A 81 2.08 -3.29 12.48
N VAL A 82 2.87 -4.02 13.28
CA VAL A 82 4.18 -3.59 13.78
C VAL A 82 5.17 -3.37 12.63
N LEU A 83 5.23 -4.28 11.66
CA LEU A 83 6.09 -4.09 10.47
C LEU A 83 5.71 -2.82 9.71
N PHE A 84 4.42 -2.55 9.52
CA PHE A 84 3.94 -1.31 8.89
C PHE A 84 4.33 -0.06 9.67
N PHE A 85 4.26 -0.08 11.00
CA PHE A 85 4.74 1.03 11.81
C PHE A 85 6.25 1.25 11.67
N ILE A 86 7.05 0.18 11.72
CA ILE A 86 8.49 0.26 11.49
C ILE A 86 8.76 0.87 10.12
N PHE A 87 8.14 0.36 9.05
CA PHE A 87 8.31 0.90 7.70
C PHE A 87 7.83 2.35 7.57
N SER A 88 6.76 2.75 8.28
CA SER A 88 6.31 4.14 8.30
C SER A 88 7.38 5.04 8.91
N LEU A 89 7.90 4.71 10.10
CA LEU A 89 8.94 5.49 10.76
C LEU A 89 10.21 5.54 9.92
N LEU A 90 10.63 4.39 9.38
CA LEU A 90 11.76 4.32 8.47
C LEU A 90 11.55 5.17 7.21
N ASN A 91 10.33 5.31 6.69
CA ASN A 91 10.07 6.21 5.56
C ASN A 91 10.38 7.67 5.88
N VAL A 92 10.11 8.14 7.11
CA VAL A 92 10.43 9.51 7.53
C VAL A 92 11.92 9.67 7.78
N PHE A 93 12.54 8.73 8.51
CA PHE A 93 13.97 8.79 8.83
C PHE A 93 14.85 8.57 7.59
N TRP A 94 14.53 7.57 6.76
CA TRP A 94 15.21 7.34 5.50
C TRP A 94 14.82 8.34 4.42
N GLY A 95 13.61 8.89 4.39
CA GLY A 95 13.26 9.96 3.44
C GLY A 95 14.20 11.17 3.56
N LEU A 96 14.64 11.48 4.78
CA LEU A 96 15.63 12.54 5.05
C LEU A 96 17.05 12.16 4.59
N ASP A 97 17.48 10.91 4.78
CA ASP A 97 18.77 10.41 4.29
C ASP A 97 18.77 10.14 2.77
N GLU A 98 17.62 9.79 2.22
CA GLU A 98 17.35 9.54 0.81
C GLU A 98 17.32 10.84 0.02
N LEU A 99 16.78 11.93 0.56
CA LEU A 99 17.01 13.27 0.02
C LEU A 99 18.50 13.48 -0.24
N LYS A 100 19.35 13.16 0.74
CA LYS A 100 20.81 13.25 0.62
C LYS A 100 21.42 12.30 -0.44
N LYS A 101 20.82 11.13 -0.66
CA LYS A 101 21.28 10.10 -1.64
C LYS A 101 20.68 10.23 -3.05
N VAL A 102 19.52 10.83 -3.19
CA VAL A 102 18.88 11.21 -4.45
C VAL A 102 19.68 12.35 -5.09
N TYR A 103 20.22 13.27 -4.28
CA TYR A 103 21.26 14.21 -4.72
C TYR A 103 22.55 13.53 -5.21
N THR A 104 22.83 12.29 -4.83
CA THR A 104 24.01 11.51 -5.27
C THR A 104 23.66 10.34 -6.22
N GLY A 105 22.42 10.28 -6.72
CA GLY A 105 22.00 9.39 -7.81
C GLY A 105 21.86 7.89 -7.49
N ASN A 106 21.73 7.49 -6.22
CA ASN A 106 21.95 6.09 -5.83
C ASN A 106 20.82 5.46 -4.97
N PHE A 107 19.55 5.61 -5.36
CA PHE A 107 18.42 5.07 -4.59
C PHE A 107 17.67 3.88 -5.26
N ARG A 108 17.39 2.84 -4.44
CA ARG A 108 17.14 1.43 -4.82
C ARG A 108 15.66 1.04 -4.91
N GLY A 109 15.31 0.26 -5.93
CA GLY A 109 13.98 -0.31 -6.20
C GLY A 109 13.58 -1.56 -5.38
N ASP A 110 14.19 -1.79 -4.21
CA ASP A 110 14.05 -3.04 -3.47
C ASP A 110 12.65 -3.21 -2.85
N LEU A 111 12.12 -2.14 -2.23
CA LEU A 111 10.77 -2.17 -1.62
C LEU A 111 9.67 -2.33 -2.69
N VAL A 112 9.87 -1.70 -3.85
CA VAL A 112 8.96 -1.76 -5.00
C VAL A 112 8.86 -3.18 -5.53
N THR A 113 10.02 -3.83 -5.68
CA THR A 113 10.11 -5.22 -6.12
C THR A 113 9.39 -6.14 -5.13
N VAL A 114 9.60 -5.95 -3.82
CA VAL A 114 8.92 -6.74 -2.77
C VAL A 114 7.40 -6.56 -2.82
N ILE A 115 6.91 -5.32 -2.93
CA ILE A 115 5.47 -5.04 -3.01
C ILE A 115 4.88 -5.61 -4.30
N THR A 116 5.59 -5.49 -5.43
CA THR A 116 5.12 -6.02 -6.72
C THR A 116 5.00 -7.53 -6.69
N VAL A 117 6.03 -8.21 -6.16
CA VAL A 117 6.01 -9.66 -5.95
C VAL A 117 4.87 -10.03 -5.01
N TYR A 118 4.68 -9.30 -3.91
CA TYR A 118 3.55 -9.52 -3.01
C TYR A 118 2.19 -9.42 -3.72
N TYR A 119 1.93 -8.36 -4.48
CA TYR A 119 0.65 -8.13 -5.16
C TYR A 119 0.31 -9.25 -6.15
N LEU A 120 1.29 -9.62 -6.97
CA LEU A 120 1.11 -10.65 -7.99
C LEU A 120 1.02 -12.03 -7.35
N LEU A 121 1.95 -12.38 -6.47
CA LEU A 121 2.05 -13.71 -5.86
C LEU A 121 0.83 -14.00 -4.98
N THR A 122 0.38 -13.05 -4.16
CA THR A 122 -0.82 -13.25 -3.33
C THR A 122 -2.06 -13.44 -4.19
N LYS A 123 -2.27 -12.64 -5.26
CA LYS A 123 -3.43 -12.82 -6.15
C LYS A 123 -3.39 -14.15 -6.90
N LEU A 124 -2.22 -14.53 -7.43
CA LEU A 124 -2.05 -15.79 -8.17
C LEU A 124 -2.27 -16.99 -7.26
N LEU A 125 -1.62 -17.04 -6.10
CA LEU A 125 -1.79 -18.12 -5.12
C LEU A 125 -3.25 -18.22 -4.65
N TYR A 126 -3.91 -17.09 -4.41
CA TYR A 126 -5.30 -17.09 -3.96
C TYR A 126 -6.29 -17.58 -5.03
N LYS A 127 -5.98 -17.32 -6.31
CA LYS A 127 -6.84 -17.71 -7.44
C LYS A 127 -6.63 -19.15 -7.87
N PHE A 128 -5.38 -19.61 -7.91
CA PHE A 128 -5.01 -20.87 -8.55
C PHE A 128 -4.71 -22.02 -7.58
N SER A 129 -4.52 -21.75 -6.28
CA SER A 129 -4.20 -22.80 -5.30
C SER A 129 -5.12 -22.75 -4.08
N ALA A 130 -5.86 -23.84 -3.84
CA ALA A 130 -6.67 -23.99 -2.64
C ALA A 130 -5.82 -24.00 -1.35
N GLN A 131 -4.62 -24.57 -1.42
CA GLN A 131 -3.66 -24.54 -0.30
C GLN A 131 -3.12 -23.11 -0.10
N GLY A 132 -2.75 -22.42 -1.18
CA GLY A 132 -2.31 -21.03 -1.14
C GLY A 132 -3.35 -20.11 -0.52
N LYS A 133 -4.63 -20.29 -0.89
CA LYS A 133 -5.77 -19.60 -0.26
C LYS A 133 -5.82 -19.83 1.25
N LYS A 134 -5.73 -21.08 1.71
CA LYS A 134 -5.73 -21.42 3.15
C LYS A 134 -4.57 -20.77 3.90
N ILE A 135 -3.37 -20.75 3.30
CA ILE A 135 -2.18 -20.13 3.90
C ILE A 135 -2.36 -18.62 4.00
N ILE A 136 -2.78 -17.96 2.91
CA ILE A 136 -3.05 -16.52 2.87
C ILE A 136 -4.10 -16.12 3.90
N ASP A 137 -5.21 -16.86 3.98
CA ASP A 137 -6.28 -16.59 4.94
C ASP A 137 -5.80 -16.85 6.37
N LYS A 138 -4.97 -17.87 6.63
CA LYS A 138 -4.40 -18.14 7.96
C LYS A 138 -3.43 -17.05 8.41
N LEU A 139 -2.63 -16.52 7.48
CA LEU A 139 -1.70 -15.43 7.72
C LEU A 139 -2.36 -14.05 7.64
N ALA A 140 -3.69 -13.97 7.53
CA ALA A 140 -4.41 -12.70 7.46
C ALA A 140 -3.85 -11.74 6.40
N LEU A 141 -3.39 -12.26 5.26
CA LEU A 141 -2.78 -11.44 4.21
C LEU A 141 -3.90 -10.88 3.31
N PRO A 142 -3.97 -9.55 3.13
CA PRO A 142 -4.93 -8.93 2.21
C PRO A 142 -4.58 -9.26 0.76
N VAL A 143 -5.57 -9.72 0.02
CA VAL A 143 -5.40 -10.01 -1.41
C VAL A 143 -5.82 -8.80 -2.23
N PRO A 144 -5.01 -8.30 -3.17
CA PRO A 144 -5.39 -7.17 -3.99
C PRO A 144 -6.52 -7.54 -4.97
N LYS A 145 -7.37 -6.55 -5.27
CA LYS A 145 -8.35 -6.65 -6.35
C LYS A 145 -7.67 -6.45 -7.69
N THR A 146 -8.27 -6.95 -8.77
CA THR A 146 -7.69 -6.83 -10.12
C THR A 146 -7.43 -5.38 -10.51
N PHE A 147 -8.36 -4.47 -10.23
CA PHE A 147 -8.14 -3.06 -10.56
C PHE A 147 -7.03 -2.41 -9.71
N GLN A 148 -6.80 -2.87 -8.47
CA GLN A 148 -5.68 -2.38 -7.63
C GLN A 148 -4.33 -2.79 -8.24
N ILE A 149 -4.25 -4.02 -8.77
CA ILE A 149 -3.07 -4.49 -9.50
C ILE A 149 -2.85 -3.66 -10.76
N ILE A 150 -3.93 -3.35 -11.51
CA ILE A 150 -3.83 -2.51 -12.71
C ILE A 150 -3.33 -1.11 -12.35
N LEU A 151 -3.93 -0.45 -11.35
CA LEU A 151 -3.52 0.89 -10.91
C LEU A 151 -2.07 0.91 -10.40
N PHE A 152 -1.67 -0.11 -9.64
CA PHE A 152 -0.30 -0.27 -9.20
C PHE A 152 0.67 -0.52 -10.38
N GLY A 153 0.24 -1.30 -11.38
CA GLY A 153 1.03 -1.52 -12.60
C GLY A 153 1.20 -0.24 -13.44
N ILE A 154 0.17 0.59 -13.54
CA ILE A 154 0.25 1.91 -14.17
C ILE A 154 1.20 2.81 -13.37
N SER A 155 1.06 2.83 -12.04
CA SER A 155 1.94 3.67 -11.22
C SER A 155 3.40 3.20 -11.28
N ALA A 156 3.66 1.90 -11.47
CA ALA A 156 5.01 1.38 -11.67
C ALA A 156 5.72 1.92 -12.93
N LEU A 157 5.01 2.64 -13.81
CA LEU A 157 5.61 3.37 -14.94
C LEU A 157 6.06 4.79 -14.56
N LEU A 158 5.61 5.34 -13.42
CA LEU A 158 5.99 6.67 -12.94
C LEU A 158 7.51 6.85 -12.80
N PRO A 159 8.31 5.86 -12.36
CA PRO A 159 9.77 5.98 -12.31
C PRO A 159 10.46 6.34 -13.64
N PHE A 160 9.79 6.17 -14.79
CA PHE A 160 10.32 6.63 -16.09
C PHE A 160 10.20 8.16 -16.29
N TRP A 161 9.51 8.87 -15.41
CA TRP A 161 9.41 10.34 -15.42
C TRP A 161 10.46 10.99 -14.51
N PRO A 162 10.88 12.24 -14.77
CA PRO A 162 11.68 13.02 -13.83
C PRO A 162 11.06 13.06 -12.42
N ASN A 163 11.85 12.70 -11.41
CA ASN A 163 11.43 12.55 -10.01
C ASN A 163 10.25 11.59 -9.76
N GLY A 164 9.91 10.75 -10.74
CA GLY A 164 8.74 9.89 -10.68
C GLY A 164 8.82 8.76 -9.65
N TRP A 165 10.01 8.45 -9.13
CA TRP A 165 10.19 7.52 -8.02
C TRP A 165 9.46 7.93 -6.74
N GLU A 166 9.47 9.22 -6.43
CA GLU A 166 8.84 9.73 -5.21
C GLU A 166 7.33 9.74 -5.33
N ILE A 167 6.83 10.12 -6.51
CA ILE A 167 5.41 10.02 -6.87
C ILE A 167 4.96 8.55 -6.86
N PHE A 168 5.83 7.64 -7.32
CA PHE A 168 5.57 6.21 -7.25
C PHE A 168 5.44 5.72 -5.81
N LYS A 169 6.41 6.04 -4.93
CA LYS A 169 6.36 5.66 -3.50
C LYS A 169 5.05 6.10 -2.85
N PHE A 170 4.68 7.37 -3.07
CA PHE A 170 3.40 7.91 -2.62
C PHE A 170 2.23 7.06 -3.12
N SER A 171 2.12 6.86 -4.44
CA SER A 171 1.02 6.12 -5.05
C SER A 171 0.93 4.67 -4.54
N ALA A 172 2.07 3.98 -4.43
CA ALA A 172 2.19 2.60 -4.01
C ALA A 172 1.73 2.43 -2.56
N SER A 173 2.17 3.32 -1.65
CA SER A 173 1.75 3.29 -0.25
C SER A 173 0.26 3.54 -0.09
N TRP A 174 -0.33 4.45 -0.86
CA TRP A 174 -1.78 4.69 -0.82
C TRP A 174 -2.60 3.55 -1.42
N PHE A 175 -2.15 2.92 -2.50
CA PHE A 175 -2.80 1.72 -3.03
C PHE A 175 -2.70 0.55 -2.06
N LEU A 176 -1.56 0.41 -1.38
CA LEU A 176 -1.38 -0.57 -0.30
C LEU A 176 -2.33 -0.32 0.86
N PHE A 177 -2.50 0.93 1.27
CA PHE A 177 -3.50 1.31 2.26
C PHE A 177 -4.92 0.93 1.84
N LEU A 178 -5.33 1.26 0.61
CA LEU A 178 -6.66 0.92 0.12
C LEU A 178 -6.86 -0.60 -0.02
N MET A 179 -5.82 -1.35 -0.35
CA MET A 179 -5.82 -2.80 -0.36
C MET A 179 -6.02 -3.37 1.06
N VAL A 180 -5.28 -2.86 2.06
CA VAL A 180 -5.48 -3.25 3.46
C VAL A 180 -6.88 -2.86 3.93
N TRP A 181 -7.37 -1.67 3.57
CA TRP A 181 -8.69 -1.17 3.94
C TRP A 181 -9.83 -2.01 3.34
N ASN A 182 -9.76 -2.38 2.06
CA ASN A 182 -10.81 -3.16 1.40
C ASN A 182 -10.25 -4.25 0.47
N PRO A 183 -9.70 -5.33 1.04
CA PRO A 183 -9.08 -6.38 0.24
C PRO A 183 -10.12 -7.23 -0.48
N TYR A 184 -9.67 -8.01 -1.46
CA TYR A 184 -10.51 -8.99 -2.16
C TYR A 184 -11.09 -10.04 -1.20
N ASN A 185 -10.28 -10.55 -0.27
CA ASN A 185 -10.70 -11.49 0.77
C ASN A 185 -11.28 -10.80 2.02
N ARG A 186 -11.92 -9.62 1.89
CA ARG A 186 -12.49 -8.84 3.02
C ARG A 186 -13.36 -9.63 3.99
N ASN A 187 -13.97 -10.73 3.55
CA ASN A 187 -14.83 -11.55 4.40
C ASN A 187 -14.06 -12.05 5.62
N ILE A 188 -12.78 -12.45 5.48
CA ILE A 188 -12.01 -12.94 6.63
C ILE A 188 -11.73 -11.83 7.65
N PHE A 189 -11.71 -10.58 7.19
CA PHE A 189 -11.44 -9.37 7.97
C PHE A 189 -12.72 -8.70 8.51
N SER A 190 -13.89 -9.33 8.37
CA SER A 190 -15.16 -8.75 8.79
C SER A 190 -15.95 -9.72 9.66
N ARG A 191 -16.58 -9.19 10.72
CA ARG A 191 -17.51 -9.92 11.60
C ARG A 191 -18.73 -10.45 10.86
N ALA A 192 -19.21 -9.72 9.86
CA ALA A 192 -20.41 -10.09 9.09
C ALA A 192 -20.28 -11.43 8.33
N SER A 193 -19.07 -12.00 8.23
CA SER A 193 -18.85 -13.33 7.66
C SER A 193 -19.04 -14.47 8.65
N LEU A 194 -19.06 -14.17 9.96
CA LEU A 194 -19.06 -15.14 11.06
C LEU A 194 -20.46 -15.31 11.68
N GLU A 195 -21.38 -14.36 11.43
CA GLU A 195 -22.78 -14.39 11.88
C GLU A 195 -23.74 -15.08 10.88
N ARG A 196 -23.21 -15.88 9.95
CA ARG A 196 -24.00 -16.67 8.99
C ARG A 196 -23.83 -18.16 9.25
#